data_AF-A0A9C8H5M7-F1
#
_entry.id   AF-A0A9C8H5M7-F1
#
_cell.length_a   1.000
_cell.length_b   1.000
_cell.length_c   1.000
_cell.angle_alpha   90.00
_cell.angle_beta   90.00
_cell.angle_gamma   90.00
#
_symmetry.space_group_name_H-M   'P 1'
#
loop_
_entity.id
_entity.type
_entity.pdbx_description
1 polymer ?
#
loop_
_entity_poly.entity_id
_entity_poly.type
_entity_poly.pdbx_seq_one_letter_code
_entity_poly.pdbx_strand_id
1 'polypeptide(L)' 'ADEPTGNVDWEMSLRILQLLVELNRMGKAILVATHDLNLIRAAKARVAARVLRIKEQQLQQAGAEL' A
#
# COMPACT_ATOMS: atom_id res chain seq x y z
N ALA A 1 9.68 3.47 8.21
CA ALA A 1 9.59 1.99 8.17
C ALA A 1 9.44 1.63 6.70
N ASP A 2 10.46 1.00 6.10
CA ASP A 2 10.47 0.72 4.66
C ASP A 2 9.42 -0.32 4.26
N GLU A 3 9.02 -1.20 5.19
CA GLU A 3 7.82 -2.00 5.07
C GLU A 3 7.04 -1.97 6.39
N PRO A 4 5.90 -1.27 6.48
CA PRO A 4 5.14 -1.18 7.73
C PRO A 4 4.48 -2.51 8.14
N THR A 5 4.53 -3.54 7.29
CA THR A 5 3.87 -4.84 7.49
C THR A 5 4.80 -6.05 7.46
N GLY A 6 6.10 -5.88 7.21
CA GLY A 6 7.02 -7.01 6.94
C GLY A 6 7.20 -8.03 8.09
N ASN A 7 6.86 -7.65 9.33
CA ASN A 7 6.94 -8.51 10.53
C ASN A 7 5.60 -8.63 11.27
N VAL A 8 4.50 -8.28 10.60
CA VAL A 8 3.19 -8.13 11.21
C VAL A 8 2.24 -9.14 10.56
N ASP A 9 1.41 -9.81 11.35
CA ASP A 9 0.42 -10.74 10.81
C ASP A 9 -0.60 -10.02 9.89
N TRP A 10 -1.32 -10.80 9.10
CA TRP A 10 -2.27 -10.26 8.12
C TRP A 10 -3.37 -9.39 8.76
N GLU A 11 -3.89 -9.77 9.93
CA GLU A 11 -4.95 -9.02 10.60
C GLU A 11 -4.44 -7.65 11.03
N MET A 12 -3.26 -7.61 11.64
CA MET A 12 -2.67 -6.36 12.09
C MET A 12 -2.23 -5.47 10.90
N SER A 13 -1.80 -6.06 9.78
CA SER A 13 -1.51 -5.33 8.54
C SER A 13 -2.76 -4.61 7.99
N LEU A 14 -3.93 -5.25 8.06
CA LEU A 14 -5.20 -4.64 7.67
C LEU A 14 -5.61 -3.49 8.61
N ARG A 15 -5.32 -3.59 9.91
CA ARG A 15 -5.56 -2.50 10.88
C ARG A 15 -4.67 -1.30 10.57
N ILE A 16 -3.38 -1.53 10.31
CA ILE A 16 -2.45 -0.47 9.91
C ILE A 16 -2.92 0.19 8.61
N LEU A 17 -3.30 -0.61 7.60
CA LEU A 17 -3.84 -0.09 6.36
C LEU A 17 -5.09 0.77 6.59
N GLN A 18 -5.99 0.36 7.49
CA GLN A 18 -7.17 1.13 7.83
C GLN A 18 -6.79 2.51 8.42
N LEU A 19 -5.82 2.57 9.33
CA LEU A 19 -5.33 3.84 9.87
C LEU A 19 -4.73 4.74 8.77
N LEU A 20 -3.94 4.17 7.87
CA LEU A 20 -3.34 4.90 6.75
C LEU A 20 -4.40 5.47 5.79
N VAL A 21 -5.46 4.70 5.53
CA VAL A 21 -6.59 5.15 4.71
C VAL A 21 -7.33 6.31 5.38
N GLU A 22 -7.59 6.24 6.68
CA GLU A 22 -8.22 7.34 7.41
C GLU A 22 -7.35 8.60 7.42
N LEU A 23 -6.05 8.46 7.62
CA LEU A 23 -5.11 9.59 7.52
C LEU A 23 -5.13 10.22 6.11
N ASN A 24 -5.21 9.39 5.06
CA ASN A 24 -5.33 9.89 3.70
C ASN A 24 -6.65 10.66 3.47
N ARG A 25 -7.76 10.17 4.01
CA ARG A 25 -9.07 10.84 3.97
C ARG A 25 -9.06 12.19 4.70
N MET A 26 -8.23 12.33 5.73
CA MET A 26 -7.98 13.61 6.41
C MET A 26 -7.10 14.59 5.60
N GLY A 27 -6.74 14.25 4.35
CA GLY A 27 -5.96 15.10 3.45
C GLY A 27 -4.45 14.90 3.54
N LYS A 28 -3.97 13.89 4.28
CA LYS A 28 -2.53 13.60 4.35
C LYS A 28 -2.07 12.82 3.12
N ALA A 29 -0.94 13.21 2.56
CA ALA A 29 -0.25 12.41 1.55
C ALA A 29 0.38 11.18 2.23
N ILE A 30 0.10 9.98 1.69
CA ILE A 30 0.59 8.71 2.23
C ILE A 30 1.32 7.95 1.12
N LEU A 31 2.52 7.45 1.42
CA LEU A 31 3.30 6.54 0.58
C LEU A 31 3.58 5.26 1.38
N VAL A 32 3.27 4.11 0.79
CA VAL A 32 3.49 2.79 1.40
C VAL A 32 4.34 1.97 0.44
N ALA A 33 5.44 1.42 0.94
CA ALA A 33 6.23 0.40 0.26
C ALA A 33 5.89 -0.98 0.87
N THR A 34 5.58 -1.94 0.00
CA THR A 34 5.24 -3.31 0.38
C THR A 34 5.47 -4.24 -0.80
N HIS A 35 5.86 -5.48 -0.52
CA HIS A 35 5.89 -6.57 -1.48
C HIS A 35 4.60 -7.43 -1.46
N ASP A 36 3.64 -7.12 -0.56
CA ASP A 36 2.40 -7.88 -0.39
C ASP A 36 1.30 -7.41 -1.39
N LEU A 37 1.04 -8.25 -2.38
CA LEU A 37 0.00 -8.01 -3.38
C LEU A 37 -1.43 -8.01 -2.80
N ASN A 38 -1.69 -8.79 -1.76
CA ASN A 38 -3.01 -8.82 -1.12
C ASN A 38 -3.28 -7.50 -0.40
N LEU A 39 -2.26 -6.93 0.25
CA LEU A 39 -2.36 -5.62 0.90
C LEU A 39 -2.59 -4.50 -0.13
N ILE A 40 -1.91 -4.55 -1.27
CA ILE A 40 -2.11 -3.60 -2.38
C ILE A 40 -3.55 -3.66 -2.89
N ARG A 41 -4.09 -4.88 -3.11
CA ARG A 41 -5.49 -5.07 -3.52
C ARG A 41 -6.47 -4.55 -2.49
N ALA A 42 -6.24 -4.85 -1.21
CA ALA A 42 -7.07 -4.36 -0.12
C ALA A 42 -7.07 -2.82 -0.03
N ALA A 43 -5.92 -2.18 -0.30
CA ALA A 43 -5.81 -0.73 -0.34
C ALA A 43 -6.61 -0.14 -1.52
N LYS A 44 -6.44 -0.67 -2.73
CA LYS A 44 -7.17 -0.24 -3.94
C LYS A 44 -8.69 -0.36 -3.79
N ALA A 45 -9.17 -1.34 -3.04
CA ALA A 45 -10.59 -1.52 -2.76
C ALA A 45 -11.18 -0.45 -1.82
N ARG A 46 -10.34 0.25 -1.03
CA ARG A 46 -10.77 1.20 0.01
C ARG A 46 -10.52 2.66 -0.35
N VAL A 47 -9.50 2.92 -1.18
CA VAL A 47 -9.08 4.27 -1.58
C VAL A 47 -8.47 4.25 -2.98
N ALA A 48 -8.64 5.36 -3.71
CA ALA A 48 -7.93 5.57 -4.97
C ALA A 48 -6.42 5.66 -4.70
N ALA A 49 -5.69 4.59 -5.00
CA ALA A 49 -4.25 4.50 -4.81
C ALA A 49 -3.54 4.33 -6.16
N ARG A 50 -2.43 5.06 -6.35
CA ARG A 50 -1.51 4.83 -7.46
C ARG A 50 -0.51 3.76 -7.04
N VAL A 51 -0.34 2.74 -7.87
CA VAL A 51 0.63 1.67 -7.62
C VAL A 51 1.83 1.85 -8.55
N LEU A 52 3.01 1.83 -7.96
CA LEU A 52 4.28 1.92 -8.65
C LEU A 52 5.07 0.65 -8.35
N ARG A 53 5.73 0.09 -9.36
CA ARG A 53 6.60 -1.07 -9.24
C ARG A 53 8.04 -0.63 -9.48
N ILE A 54 8.94 -1.04 -8.58
CA ILE A 54 10.38 -0.90 -8.79
C ILE A 54 10.89 -2.24 -9.31
N LYS A 55 11.52 -2.26 -10.49
CA LYS A 55 12.19 -3.43 -11.07
C LYS A 55 13.48 -2.96 -11.74
N GLU A 56 14.58 -3.68 -11.53
CA GLU A 56 15.89 -3.34 -12.12
C GLU A 56 16.29 -1.87 -11.85
N GLN A 57 16.03 -1.39 -10.62
CA GLN A 57 16.25 0.00 -10.20
C GLN A 57 15.47 1.06 -10.99
N GLN A 58 14.52 0.64 -11.83
CA GLN A 58 13.63 1.51 -12.58
C GLN A 58 12.24 1.55 -11.93
N LEU A 59 11.67 2.74 -11.83
CA LEU A 59 10.29 2.95 -11.36
C LEU A 59 9.33 2.88 -12.56
N GLN A 60 8.36 1.98 -12.49
CA GLN A 60 7.37 1.77 -13.53
C GLN A 60 5.96 1.93 -12.94
N GLN A 61 5.03 2.50 -13.71
CA GLN A 61 3.64 2.50 -13.30
C GLN A 61 3.13 1.05 -13.35
N ALA A 62 2.57 0.60 -12.24
CA ALA A 62 2.05 -0.74 -12.19
C ALA A 62 0.69 -0.78 -12.90
N GLY A 63 0.50 -1.77 -13.78
CA GLY A 63 -0.71 -1.89 -14.60
C GLY A 63 -1.99 -2.00 -13.75
N ALA A 64 -3.14 -1.77 -14.39
CA ALA A 64 -4.44 -1.79 -13.71
C ALA A 64 -4.76 -3.15 -13.05
N GLU A 65 -4.15 -4.24 -13.52
CA GLU A 65 -4.41 -5.64 -13.16
C GLU A 65 -3.76 -6.13 -11.84
N LEU A 66 -3.16 -5.25 -11.04
CA LEU A 66 -2.72 -5.61 -9.68
C LEU A 66 -3.86 -5.65 -8.67
#